data_AF-A0A813YBH3-F1
#
_entry.id   AF-A0A813YBH3-F1
#
_cell.length_a   1.000
_cell.length_b   1.000
_cell.length_c   1.000
_cell.angle_alpha   90.00
_cell.angle_beta   90.00
_cell.angle_gamma   90.00
#
_symmetry.space_group_name_H-M   'P 1'
#
loop_
_entity.id
_entity.type
_entity.pdbx_description
1 polymer ?
#
loop_
_entity_poly.entity_id
_entity_poly.type
_entity_poly.pdbx_seq_one_letter_code
_entity_poly.pdbx_strand_id
1 'polypeptide(L)'
;MLLLIVLIQEFRAFATLSPSTELKSNYSTATITWPPVELTLGFLGPINTDNPDSRIAGQPALFAFKLAIKEINNRPDLLPNTRLTYVYNDTNSDVGQGILATLDQITRLSVIGIVGEFDSLVTQFSMLTANVLPICAHTEFLNGSSETRPLEIHHETANQETLILPLYGEIVQDYTEWTQGFLGLQHFVDENSEVYTQYKNHWYSVLNGGNTPIIKPKDQTSSIPLIANFAYDACFTFAYALHKMIEEVGRDPMLNCELYMEVLKNVTFQGVTGIVSFLEYGERLIPFDILNFVNGSLVKVGSMTAEALSIIPRSLEAYFKVSSCSTCVLDLWFTNIGYTLIIGTLLDSIETNLTRFERKLSLCVAFCVLHL
;
A
#
# COMPACT_ATOMS: atom_id res chain seq x y z
N MET A 1 34.53 -17.52 6.69
CA MET A 1 33.68 -18.56 6.07
C MET A 1 33.27 -19.65 7.06
N LEU A 2 34.20 -20.31 7.77
CA LEU A 2 33.84 -21.32 8.79
C LEU A 2 33.07 -20.77 10.01
N LEU A 3 33.28 -19.51 10.41
CA LEU A 3 32.55 -18.91 11.55
C LEU A 3 31.06 -18.64 11.25
N LEU A 4 30.71 -18.44 9.97
CA LEU A 4 29.32 -18.20 9.54
C LEU A 4 28.51 -19.50 9.53
N ILE A 5 29.18 -20.64 9.28
CA ILE A 5 28.54 -21.97 9.21
C ILE A 5 28.14 -22.48 10.61
N VAL A 6 28.89 -22.11 11.66
CA VAL A 6 28.59 -22.54 13.04
C VAL A 6 27.39 -21.79 13.63
N LEU A 7 27.23 -20.50 13.31
CA LEU A 7 26.06 -19.71 13.74
C LEU A 7 24.73 -20.18 13.12
N ILE A 8 24.78 -20.80 11.93
CA ILE A 8 23.60 -21.30 11.21
C ILE A 8 23.10 -22.64 11.79
N GLN A 9 23.97 -23.44 12.41
CA GLN A 9 23.56 -24.77 12.91
C GLN A 9 22.80 -24.73 14.24
N GLU A 10 23.03 -23.75 15.11
CA GLU A 10 22.27 -23.66 16.38
C GLU A 10 20.82 -23.16 16.19
N PHE A 11 20.53 -22.44 15.09
CA PHE A 11 19.16 -21.98 14.78
C PHE A 11 18.22 -23.10 14.28
N ARG A 12 18.75 -24.25 13.83
CA ARG A 12 17.94 -25.33 13.25
C ARG A 12 17.13 -26.14 14.26
N ALA A 13 17.38 -26.00 15.57
CA ALA A 13 16.68 -26.77 16.59
C ALA A 13 15.27 -26.24 16.93
N PHE A 14 14.84 -25.10 16.38
CA PHE A 14 13.64 -24.39 16.84
C PHE A 14 12.42 -24.42 15.88
N ALA A 15 12.54 -24.96 14.67
CA ALA A 15 11.50 -24.80 13.64
C ALA A 15 11.00 -26.14 13.08
N THR A 16 10.20 -26.87 13.86
CA THR A 16 9.27 -27.88 13.33
C THR A 16 7.96 -27.82 14.10
N LEU A 17 7.12 -26.83 13.76
CA LEU A 17 5.69 -26.86 14.07
C LEU A 17 4.93 -26.52 12.79
N SER A 18 4.02 -27.42 12.40
CA SER A 18 3.11 -27.28 11.26
C SER A 18 2.09 -26.16 11.54
N PRO A 19 1.78 -25.27 10.59
CA PRO A 19 0.72 -24.27 10.78
C PRO A 19 -0.64 -24.99 10.80
N SER A 20 -1.39 -24.72 11.87
CA SER A 20 -2.67 -25.34 12.24
C SER A 20 -3.87 -24.60 11.66
N THR A 21 -4.81 -25.34 11.07
CA THR A 21 -6.10 -24.82 10.55
C THR A 21 -7.21 -24.68 11.62
N GLU A 22 -6.88 -24.59 12.91
CA GLU A 22 -7.88 -24.46 13.99
C GLU A 22 -7.51 -23.34 14.98
N LEU A 23 -7.78 -22.08 14.59
CA LEU A 23 -7.65 -20.91 15.47
C LEU A 23 -9.02 -20.22 15.68
N LYS A 24 -10.10 -20.99 15.83
CA LYS A 24 -11.41 -20.43 16.25
C LYS A 24 -12.20 -21.43 17.08
N SER A 25 -11.95 -21.47 18.40
CA SER A 25 -13.00 -21.58 19.43
C SER A 25 -12.39 -21.89 20.80
N ASN A 26 -12.87 -21.21 21.85
CA ASN A 26 -12.69 -21.51 23.28
C ASN A 26 -11.55 -20.80 24.05
N TYR A 27 -11.15 -19.58 23.68
CA TYR A 27 -10.39 -18.74 24.61
C TYR A 27 -11.34 -17.96 25.53
N SER A 28 -11.17 -18.16 26.84
CA SER A 28 -11.87 -17.45 27.91
C SER A 28 -11.66 -15.94 27.81
N THR A 29 -12.72 -15.15 27.98
CA THR A 29 -12.74 -13.67 27.94
C THR A 29 -12.05 -12.99 29.13
N ALA A 30 -11.09 -13.66 29.78
CA ALA A 30 -10.28 -13.03 30.81
C ALA A 30 -9.49 -11.89 30.16
N THR A 31 -9.72 -10.66 30.61
CA THR A 31 -9.02 -9.47 30.14
C THR A 31 -7.54 -9.61 30.45
N ILE A 32 -6.73 -9.99 29.46
CA ILE A 32 -5.27 -10.02 29.57
C ILE A 32 -4.83 -8.56 29.63
N THR A 33 -4.38 -8.12 30.80
CA THR A 33 -3.80 -6.78 30.95
C THR A 33 -2.32 -6.87 30.61
N TRP A 34 -1.95 -6.34 29.45
CA TRP A 34 -0.55 -6.21 29.08
C TRP A 34 0.12 -5.14 29.94
N PRO A 35 1.34 -5.40 30.47
CA PRO A 35 2.09 -4.34 31.15
C PRO A 35 2.39 -3.22 30.15
N PRO A 36 2.63 -1.98 30.63
CA PRO A 36 3.10 -0.91 29.75
C PRO A 36 4.33 -1.33 28.95
N VAL A 37 4.22 -1.35 27.62
CA VAL A 37 5.32 -1.69 26.70
C VAL A 37 5.71 -0.47 25.87
N GLU A 38 7.01 -0.29 25.65
CA GLU A 38 7.52 0.66 24.65
C GLU A 38 7.97 -0.11 23.41
N LEU A 39 7.40 0.22 22.24
CA LEU A 39 7.72 -0.41 20.95
C LEU A 39 8.28 0.64 19.99
N THR A 40 9.32 0.30 19.24
CA THR A 40 10.01 1.25 18.34
C THR A 40 9.67 0.99 16.89
N LEU A 41 9.15 1.99 16.16
CA LEU A 41 9.04 1.95 14.71
C LEU A 41 10.26 2.59 14.04
N GLY A 42 10.74 1.98 12.96
CA GLY A 42 11.77 2.51 12.11
C GLY A 42 11.21 3.41 11.01
N PHE A 43 11.96 4.43 10.62
CA PHE A 43 11.72 5.17 9.39
C PHE A 43 12.98 5.21 8.53
N LEU A 44 12.82 4.97 7.23
CA LEU A 44 13.89 5.09 6.25
C LEU A 44 13.48 6.02 5.12
N GLY A 45 14.32 7.02 4.83
CA GLY A 45 14.08 7.91 3.70
C GLY A 45 15.25 8.87 3.45
N PRO A 46 15.23 9.55 2.30
CA PRO A 46 16.27 10.50 1.92
C PRO A 46 16.04 11.86 2.59
N ILE A 47 16.66 12.07 3.76
CA ILE A 47 16.40 13.24 4.62
C ILE A 47 17.34 14.39 4.29
N ASN A 48 18.63 14.12 4.12
CA ASN A 48 19.68 15.12 3.85
C ASN A 48 20.37 14.89 2.51
N THR A 49 19.60 14.50 1.50
CA THR A 49 20.12 14.38 0.14
C THR A 49 20.24 15.72 -0.57
N ASP A 50 21.26 15.81 -1.41
CA ASP A 50 21.48 16.93 -2.33
C ASP A 50 20.46 16.91 -3.49
N ASN A 51 19.86 15.75 -3.80
CA ASN A 51 18.81 15.65 -4.79
C ASN A 51 17.53 16.33 -4.26
N PRO A 52 17.08 17.44 -4.88
CA PRO A 52 15.90 18.15 -4.42
C PRO A 52 14.65 17.26 -4.46
N ASP A 53 14.49 16.40 -5.47
CA ASP A 53 13.30 15.57 -5.66
C ASP A 53 13.16 14.50 -4.56
N SER A 54 14.28 13.88 -4.19
CA SER A 54 14.29 12.95 -3.05
C SER A 54 14.05 13.69 -1.73
N ARG A 55 14.63 14.87 -1.55
CA ARG A 55 14.47 15.66 -0.32
C ARG A 55 13.04 16.14 -0.09
N ILE A 56 12.34 16.57 -1.15
CA ILE A 56 10.92 16.98 -1.06
C ILE A 56 10.00 15.81 -0.72
N ALA A 57 10.47 14.56 -0.83
CA ALA A 57 9.71 13.40 -0.41
C ALA A 57 10.07 12.92 1.00
N GLY A 58 11.37 12.77 1.29
CA GLY A 58 11.85 12.19 2.55
C GLY A 58 11.54 13.05 3.78
N GLN A 59 11.71 14.38 3.71
CA GLN A 59 11.46 15.25 4.87
C GLN A 59 9.97 15.33 5.24
N PRO A 60 9.04 15.54 4.29
CA PRO A 60 7.61 15.50 4.59
C PRO A 60 7.14 14.14 5.09
N ALA A 61 7.64 13.04 4.53
CA ALA A 61 7.32 11.70 5.00
C ALA A 61 7.77 11.47 6.45
N LEU A 62 9.01 11.85 6.80
CA LEU A 62 9.50 11.78 8.18
C LEU A 62 8.68 12.65 9.13
N PHE A 63 8.27 13.85 8.68
CA PHE A 63 7.39 14.72 9.47
C PHE A 63 6.05 14.05 9.74
N ALA A 64 5.42 13.47 8.71
CA ALA A 64 4.14 12.78 8.81
C ALA A 64 4.21 11.57 9.74
N PHE A 65 5.28 10.77 9.60
CA PHE A 65 5.58 9.63 10.45
C PHE A 65 5.66 10.02 11.93
N LYS A 66 6.40 11.09 12.25
CA LYS A 66 6.50 11.63 13.62
C LYS A 66 5.16 12.15 14.14
N LEU A 67 4.39 12.80 13.28
CA LEU A 67 3.07 13.30 13.62
C LEU A 67 2.11 12.15 13.96
N ALA A 68 2.08 11.11 13.13
CA ALA A 68 1.27 9.92 13.32
C ALA A 68 1.58 9.24 14.66
N ILE A 69 2.86 9.00 14.97
CA ILE A 69 3.26 8.38 16.25
C ILE A 69 2.81 9.22 17.44
N LYS A 70 2.93 10.55 17.36
CA LYS A 70 2.44 11.44 18.42
C LYS A 70 0.93 11.30 18.60
N GLU A 71 0.16 11.26 17.50
CA GLU A 71 -1.29 11.11 17.55
C GLU A 71 -1.73 9.75 18.09
N ILE A 72 -1.10 8.67 17.63
CA ILE A 72 -1.36 7.30 18.09
C ILE A 72 -1.16 7.22 19.61
N ASN A 73 -0.05 7.73 20.14
CA ASN A 73 0.21 7.73 21.59
C ASN A 73 -0.78 8.58 22.40
N ASN A 74 -1.49 9.53 21.76
CA ASN A 74 -2.50 10.36 22.43
C ASN A 74 -3.91 9.74 22.34
N ARG A 75 -4.09 8.64 21.59
CA ARG A 75 -5.37 7.95 21.44
C ARG A 75 -5.54 6.91 22.55
N PRO A 76 -6.42 7.11 23.54
CA PRO A 76 -6.63 6.13 24.60
C PRO A 76 -7.33 4.86 24.10
N ASP A 77 -7.92 4.89 22.91
CA ASP A 77 -8.60 3.76 22.28
C ASP A 77 -7.66 2.90 21.42
N LEU A 78 -6.46 3.39 21.09
CA LEU A 78 -5.49 2.70 20.24
C LEU A 78 -4.17 2.55 21.01
N LEU A 79 -3.82 1.31 21.32
CA LEU A 79 -2.63 0.97 22.13
C LEU A 79 -2.62 1.61 23.54
N PRO A 80 -3.68 1.45 24.36
CA PRO A 80 -3.85 2.16 25.65
C PRO A 80 -2.70 1.96 26.65
N ASN A 81 -2.06 0.78 26.63
CA ASN A 81 -0.93 0.43 27.50
C ASN A 81 0.37 0.27 26.71
N THR A 82 0.48 0.87 25.52
CA THR A 82 1.68 0.74 24.70
C THR A 82 2.07 2.11 24.16
N ARG A 83 3.34 2.45 24.35
CA ARG A 83 3.92 3.69 23.81
C ARG A 83 4.74 3.37 22.58
N LEU A 84 4.39 3.97 21.45
CA LEU A 84 5.21 3.93 20.26
C LEU A 84 6.33 4.98 20.34
N THR A 85 7.57 4.55 20.17
CA THR A 85 8.73 5.39 19.92
C THR A 85 9.20 5.20 18.49
N TYR A 86 10.24 5.93 18.10
CA TYR A 86 10.79 5.79 16.78
C TYR A 86 12.28 6.05 16.70
N VAL A 87 12.86 5.47 15.65
CA VAL A 87 14.18 5.77 15.13
C VAL A 87 14.05 6.09 13.65
N TYR A 88 14.99 6.88 13.12
CA TYR A 88 15.04 7.14 11.69
C TYR A 88 16.48 7.17 11.23
N ASN A 89 16.72 6.70 10.01
CA ASN A 89 18.03 6.75 9.37
C ASN A 89 17.87 7.40 8.00
N ASP A 90 18.87 8.20 7.64
CA ASP A 90 18.93 8.87 6.35
C ASP A 90 19.54 7.92 5.33
N THR A 91 18.77 7.61 4.29
CA THR A 91 19.24 6.73 3.21
C THR A 91 20.03 7.48 2.16
N ASN A 92 19.95 8.82 2.13
CA ASN A 92 20.52 9.67 1.10
C ASN A 92 20.14 9.28 -0.34
N SER A 93 19.07 8.49 -0.53
CA SER A 93 18.75 7.81 -1.81
C SER A 93 19.91 6.95 -2.35
N ASP A 94 20.75 6.42 -1.46
CA ASP A 94 21.85 5.51 -1.79
C ASP A 94 21.53 4.09 -1.31
N VAL A 95 21.64 3.12 -2.20
CA VAL A 95 21.32 1.70 -1.90
C VAL A 95 22.20 1.16 -0.78
N GLY A 96 23.51 1.49 -0.78
CA GLY A 96 24.43 1.03 0.24
C GLY A 96 24.08 1.60 1.62
N GLN A 97 23.76 2.89 1.68
CA GLN A 97 23.31 3.54 2.92
C GLN A 97 21.96 2.99 3.40
N GLY A 98 21.01 2.73 2.51
CA GLY A 98 19.72 2.13 2.87
C GLY A 98 19.85 0.73 3.48
N ILE A 99 20.70 -0.13 2.91
CA ILE A 99 20.99 -1.45 3.48
C ILE A 99 21.62 -1.31 4.88
N LEU A 100 22.62 -0.43 5.04
CA LEU A 100 23.27 -0.22 6.32
C LEU A 100 22.31 0.36 7.37
N ALA A 101 21.46 1.29 6.96
CA ALA A 101 20.41 1.88 7.79
C ALA A 101 19.38 0.83 8.23
N THR A 102 18.94 -0.03 7.31
CA THR A 102 18.04 -1.15 7.61
C THR A 102 18.68 -2.11 8.62
N LEU A 103 19.91 -2.56 8.37
CA LEU A 103 20.64 -3.43 9.29
C LEU A 103 20.78 -2.80 10.68
N ASP A 104 21.07 -1.50 10.74
CA ASP A 104 21.20 -0.76 11.98
C ASP A 104 19.89 -0.78 12.80
N GLN A 105 18.75 -0.49 12.13
CA GLN A 105 17.45 -0.50 12.78
C GLN A 105 17.06 -1.88 13.30
N ILE A 106 17.33 -2.93 12.51
CA ILE A 106 16.92 -4.29 12.83
C ILE A 106 17.81 -4.91 13.92
N THR A 107 19.12 -4.78 13.77
CA THR A 107 20.07 -5.49 14.64
C THR A 107 20.39 -4.76 15.93
N ARG A 108 20.39 -3.42 15.92
CA ARG A 108 20.82 -2.61 17.06
C ARG A 108 19.67 -1.92 17.78
N LEU A 109 18.62 -1.54 17.04
CA LEU A 109 17.54 -0.68 17.57
C LEU A 109 16.25 -1.45 17.84
N SER A 110 16.20 -2.75 17.51
CA SER A 110 15.07 -3.66 17.77
C SER A 110 13.72 -3.07 17.32
N VAL A 111 13.68 -2.55 16.10
CA VAL A 111 12.43 -2.02 15.54
C VAL A 111 11.42 -3.14 15.28
N ILE A 112 10.14 -2.86 15.49
CA ILE A 112 9.03 -3.80 15.24
C ILE A 112 8.50 -3.75 13.80
N GLY A 113 8.90 -2.72 13.05
CA GLY A 113 8.50 -2.51 11.67
C GLY A 113 9.14 -1.24 11.13
N ILE A 114 9.23 -1.11 9.82
CA ILE A 114 9.85 0.03 9.15
C ILE A 114 8.84 0.70 8.19
N VAL A 115 8.73 2.03 8.27
CA VAL A 115 8.00 2.86 7.31
C VAL A 115 8.99 3.54 6.37
N GLY A 116 8.84 3.34 5.06
CA GLY A 116 9.85 3.70 4.06
C GLY A 116 10.10 2.55 3.08
N GLU A 117 10.89 2.69 2.01
CA GLU A 117 11.75 3.80 1.59
C GLU A 117 11.14 4.61 0.43
N PHE A 118 11.86 5.64 -0.05
CA PHE A 118 11.45 6.45 -1.20
C PHE A 118 11.84 5.82 -2.55
N ASP A 119 13.03 5.23 -2.60
CA ASP A 119 13.62 4.70 -3.83
C ASP A 119 13.35 3.20 -3.92
N SER A 120 12.77 2.76 -5.04
CA SER A 120 12.33 1.38 -5.20
C SER A 120 13.48 0.37 -5.19
N LEU A 121 14.69 0.75 -5.61
CA LEU A 121 15.85 -0.14 -5.50
C LEU A 121 16.28 -0.28 -4.06
N VAL A 122 16.37 0.83 -3.33
CA VAL A 122 16.73 0.80 -1.91
C VAL A 122 15.71 -0.05 -1.15
N THR A 123 14.41 0.15 -1.41
CA THR A 123 13.32 -0.63 -0.79
C THR A 123 13.51 -2.13 -0.99
N GLN A 124 13.71 -2.58 -2.23
CA GLN A 124 13.93 -4.00 -2.55
C GLN A 124 15.11 -4.59 -1.77
N PHE A 125 16.24 -3.89 -1.71
CA PHE A 125 17.43 -4.38 -1.01
C PHE A 125 17.25 -4.35 0.52
N SER A 126 16.61 -3.32 1.06
CA SER A 126 16.25 -3.23 2.47
C SER A 126 15.34 -4.40 2.87
N MET A 127 14.40 -4.77 2.02
CA MET A 127 13.50 -5.90 2.26
C MET A 127 14.21 -7.25 2.24
N LEU A 128 15.09 -7.48 1.26
CA LEU A 128 15.94 -8.69 1.23
C LEU A 128 16.80 -8.81 2.49
N THR A 129 17.12 -7.67 3.12
CA THR A 129 17.95 -7.60 4.31
C THR A 129 17.14 -7.79 5.61
N ALA A 130 15.84 -7.47 5.60
CA ALA A 130 15.03 -7.43 6.80
C ALA A 130 14.60 -8.80 7.34
N ASN A 131 14.53 -9.81 6.45
CA ASN A 131 14.36 -11.25 6.67
C ASN A 131 13.12 -11.71 7.48
N VAL A 132 12.56 -10.91 8.40
CA VAL A 132 11.39 -11.22 9.26
C VAL A 132 10.59 -9.97 9.67
N LEU A 133 11.08 -8.75 9.39
CA LEU A 133 10.40 -7.52 9.82
C LEU A 133 9.51 -6.93 8.72
N PRO A 134 8.28 -6.50 9.06
CA PRO A 134 7.41 -5.82 8.12
C PRO A 134 7.99 -4.48 7.68
N ILE A 135 7.99 -4.26 6.36
CA ILE A 135 8.31 -2.98 5.74
C ILE A 135 7.07 -2.49 4.99
N CYS A 136 6.62 -1.28 5.35
CA CYS A 136 5.56 -0.56 4.63
C CYS A 136 6.20 0.48 3.71
N ALA A 137 6.28 0.14 2.43
CA ALA A 137 6.83 1.00 1.39
C ALA A 137 5.81 2.07 0.97
N HIS A 138 6.26 3.32 0.98
CA HIS A 138 5.41 4.47 0.69
C HIS A 138 5.63 5.09 -0.68
N THR A 139 6.44 4.58 -1.61
CA THR A 139 6.57 5.14 -2.99
C THR A 139 6.90 4.11 -4.05
N GLU A 140 6.82 2.82 -3.75
CA GLU A 140 7.37 1.82 -4.65
C GLU A 140 6.58 1.76 -5.99
N PHE A 141 7.23 2.23 -7.06
CA PHE A 141 6.78 2.08 -8.44
C PHE A 141 7.66 1.04 -9.11
N LEU A 142 7.15 -0.19 -9.24
CA LEU A 142 7.84 -1.23 -9.99
C LEU A 142 6.97 -1.70 -11.14
N ASN A 143 7.41 -1.40 -12.36
CA ASN A 143 6.85 -1.96 -13.60
C ASN A 143 7.24 -3.44 -13.79
N GLY A 144 7.33 -4.24 -12.72
CA GLY A 144 7.80 -5.62 -12.79
C GLY A 144 7.84 -6.42 -11.49
N SER A 145 7.28 -5.92 -10.37
CA SER A 145 7.31 -6.64 -9.08
C SER A 145 6.04 -7.42 -8.74
N SER A 146 4.98 -7.33 -9.55
CA SER A 146 3.79 -8.18 -9.38
C SER A 146 4.01 -9.63 -9.75
N GLU A 147 5.17 -9.98 -10.32
CA GLU A 147 5.71 -11.30 -10.11
C GLU A 147 6.19 -11.42 -8.65
N THR A 148 5.24 -11.50 -7.72
CA THR A 148 5.41 -12.10 -6.39
C THR A 148 5.62 -13.61 -6.49
N ARG A 149 6.21 -14.10 -7.60
CA ARG A 149 6.99 -15.32 -7.49
C ARG A 149 8.05 -14.97 -6.46
N PRO A 150 8.24 -15.79 -5.41
CA PRO A 150 9.41 -15.62 -4.58
C PRO A 150 10.60 -15.47 -5.53
N LEU A 151 11.45 -14.48 -5.29
CA LEU A 151 12.77 -14.46 -5.89
C LEU A 151 13.38 -15.82 -5.55
N GLU A 152 13.20 -16.82 -6.43
CA GLU A 152 13.88 -18.10 -6.42
C GLU A 152 15.32 -17.77 -6.79
N ILE A 153 16.02 -17.13 -5.85
CA ILE A 153 17.45 -17.25 -5.75
C ILE A 153 17.65 -18.75 -5.58
N HIS A 154 18.21 -19.39 -6.61
CA HIS A 154 18.61 -20.78 -6.62
C HIS A 154 19.62 -21.06 -5.50
N HIS A 155 19.15 -21.09 -4.24
CA HIS A 155 19.83 -21.64 -3.09
C HIS A 155 18.79 -21.98 -2.02
N GLU A 156 18.62 -23.28 -1.86
CA GLU A 156 17.73 -24.06 -1.02
C GLU A 156 18.00 -23.82 0.49
N THR A 157 17.65 -22.65 1.05
CA THR A 157 17.63 -22.43 2.51
C THR A 157 16.81 -21.19 2.93
N ALA A 158 15.81 -21.43 3.80
CA ALA A 158 14.96 -20.50 4.58
C ALA A 158 13.58 -20.14 3.98
N ASN A 159 12.53 -20.79 4.51
CA ASN A 159 11.12 -20.44 4.33
C ASN A 159 10.75 -19.23 5.21
N GLN A 160 11.32 -18.05 4.96
CA GLN A 160 10.94 -16.83 5.67
C GLN A 160 10.35 -15.82 4.68
N GLU A 161 9.05 -15.59 4.80
CA GLU A 161 8.33 -14.62 3.97
C GLU A 161 8.52 -13.21 4.57
N THR A 162 9.24 -12.35 3.85
CA THR A 162 9.20 -10.91 4.10
C THR A 162 7.99 -10.35 3.37
N LEU A 163 7.00 -9.84 4.11
CA LEU A 163 5.84 -9.21 3.48
C LEU A 163 6.08 -7.73 3.21
N ILE A 164 5.71 -7.38 1.99
CA ILE A 164 5.75 -6.05 1.41
C ILE A 164 4.34 -5.49 1.51
N LEU A 165 4.18 -4.34 2.15
CA LEU A 165 2.95 -3.57 2.01
C LEU A 165 3.24 -2.35 1.12
N PRO A 166 3.21 -2.48 -0.21
CA PRO A 166 3.24 -1.30 -1.06
C PRO A 166 1.94 -0.53 -0.82
N LEU A 167 2.07 0.67 -0.28
CA LEU A 167 0.94 1.58 -0.05
C LEU A 167 0.48 2.27 -1.33
N TYR A 168 1.14 1.99 -2.45
CA TYR A 168 0.76 2.37 -3.81
C TYR A 168 0.29 1.11 -4.54
N GLY A 169 -0.90 1.16 -5.14
CA GLY A 169 -1.39 0.07 -5.99
C GLY A 169 -0.71 0.10 -7.36
N GLU A 170 -0.70 -1.03 -8.06
CA GLU A 170 -0.16 -1.12 -9.43
C GLU A 170 -0.76 -0.06 -10.35
N ILE A 171 0.11 0.59 -11.14
CA ILE A 171 -0.34 1.41 -12.25
C ILE A 171 -0.92 0.48 -13.29
N VAL A 172 -2.17 0.74 -13.65
CA VAL A 172 -2.89 0.13 -14.77
C VAL A 172 -2.21 0.56 -16.09
N GLN A 173 -1.05 -0.02 -16.40
CA GLN A 173 -0.28 0.30 -17.60
C GLN A 173 -1.02 -0.19 -18.86
N ASP A 174 -1.74 -1.31 -18.74
CA ASP A 174 -2.37 -2.03 -19.86
C ASP A 174 -3.67 -1.39 -20.41
N TYR A 175 -4.25 -0.39 -19.74
CA TYR A 175 -5.53 0.19 -20.19
C TYR A 175 -5.39 1.55 -20.89
N THR A 176 -4.20 2.12 -20.92
CA THR A 176 -3.95 3.39 -21.64
C THR A 176 -4.11 3.25 -23.16
N GLU A 177 -3.99 2.03 -23.71
CA GLU A 177 -4.22 1.77 -25.14
C GLU A 177 -5.71 1.73 -25.53
N TRP A 178 -6.62 1.57 -24.56
CA TRP A 178 -8.05 1.32 -24.83
C TRP A 178 -8.94 2.57 -24.72
N THR A 179 -8.44 3.66 -24.15
CA THR A 179 -9.22 4.87 -23.93
C THR A 179 -8.74 6.00 -24.83
N GLN A 180 -9.35 6.15 -26.00
CA GLN A 180 -9.32 7.42 -26.73
C GLN A 180 -10.04 8.50 -25.90
N GLY A 181 -9.37 9.07 -24.89
CA GLY A 181 -9.84 10.23 -24.13
C GLY A 181 -10.02 10.08 -22.61
N PHE A 182 -9.77 8.93 -22.00
CA PHE A 182 -9.82 8.78 -20.53
C PHE A 182 -8.45 8.53 -19.95
N LEU A 183 -8.16 9.21 -18.85
CA LEU A 183 -6.91 9.08 -18.11
C LEU A 183 -7.26 8.68 -16.68
N GLY A 184 -6.86 7.47 -16.28
CA GLY A 184 -6.96 7.02 -14.90
C GLY A 184 -5.80 7.59 -14.09
N LEU A 185 -6.08 8.35 -13.04
CA LEU A 185 -5.07 8.69 -12.03
C LEU A 185 -5.46 8.02 -10.73
N GLN A 186 -4.47 7.49 -10.02
CA GLN A 186 -4.71 6.98 -8.68
C GLN A 186 -5.13 8.14 -7.76
N HIS A 187 -6.30 8.02 -7.11
CA HIS A 187 -6.79 9.05 -6.21
C HIS A 187 -6.25 8.77 -4.83
N PHE A 188 -5.50 9.72 -4.31
CA PHE A 188 -4.73 9.44 -3.13
C PHE A 188 -5.25 10.06 -1.85
N VAL A 189 -6.16 11.03 -1.94
CA VAL A 189 -6.56 11.81 -0.76
C VAL A 189 -8.00 12.23 -0.89
N ASP A 190 -8.89 11.67 -0.06
CA ASP A 190 -10.24 12.21 0.06
C ASP A 190 -10.19 13.53 0.86
N GLU A 191 -10.03 14.64 0.14
CA GLU A 191 -9.93 15.97 0.72
C GLU A 191 -11.18 16.38 1.53
N ASN A 192 -12.31 15.72 1.26
CA ASN A 192 -13.56 15.95 1.98
C ASN A 192 -13.70 15.06 3.21
N SER A 193 -12.80 14.08 3.40
CA SER A 193 -12.86 13.22 4.59
C SER A 193 -12.54 14.03 5.84
N GLU A 194 -13.28 13.72 6.91
CA GLU A 194 -13.05 14.34 8.22
C GLU A 194 -11.64 14.01 8.72
N VAL A 195 -11.18 12.77 8.51
CA VAL A 195 -9.84 12.30 8.90
C VAL A 195 -8.76 13.12 8.22
N TYR A 196 -8.84 13.33 6.90
CA TYR A 196 -7.87 14.18 6.20
C TYR A 196 -7.95 15.64 6.65
N THR A 197 -9.16 16.17 6.88
CA THR A 197 -9.33 17.55 7.36
C THR A 197 -8.67 17.76 8.73
N GLN A 198 -8.85 16.83 9.66
CA GLN A 198 -8.23 16.86 10.99
C GLN A 198 -6.69 16.77 10.87
N TYR A 199 -6.20 15.81 10.10
CA TYR A 199 -4.77 15.65 9.80
C TYR A 199 -4.17 16.91 9.18
N LYS A 200 -4.83 17.50 8.17
CA LYS A 200 -4.39 18.73 7.49
C LYS A 200 -4.30 19.90 8.45
N ASN A 201 -5.30 20.07 9.32
CA ASN A 201 -5.30 21.11 10.34
C ASN A 201 -4.16 20.91 11.35
N HIS A 202 -3.94 19.67 11.80
CA HIS A 202 -2.87 19.36 12.73
C HIS A 202 -1.49 19.57 12.10
N TRP A 203 -1.28 19.10 10.87
CA TRP A 203 -0.09 19.33 10.07
C TRP A 203 0.29 20.82 10.02
N TYR A 204 -0.64 21.68 9.61
CA TYR A 204 -0.37 23.13 9.53
C TYR A 204 -0.22 23.79 10.90
N SER A 205 -0.96 23.36 11.92
CA SER A 205 -0.79 23.89 13.28
C SER A 205 0.61 23.60 13.83
N VAL A 206 1.15 22.39 13.59
CA VAL A 206 2.49 21.99 14.03
C VAL A 206 3.56 22.74 13.24
N LEU A 207 3.39 22.93 11.93
CA LEU A 207 4.32 23.72 11.12
C LEU A 207 4.37 25.19 11.55
N ASN A 208 3.22 25.78 11.91
CA ASN A 208 3.12 27.19 12.28
C ASN A 208 3.45 27.44 13.76
N GLY A 209 3.32 26.45 14.63
CA GLY A 209 3.42 26.59 16.09
C GLY A 209 4.80 26.90 16.68
N GLY A 210 5.83 27.14 15.85
CA GLY A 210 7.14 27.69 16.25
C GLY A 210 8.05 26.83 17.15
N ASN A 211 7.50 25.91 17.96
CA ASN A 211 8.20 25.27 19.07
C ASN A 211 8.35 23.74 18.97
N THR A 212 8.02 23.14 17.83
CA THR A 212 8.20 21.70 17.67
C THR A 212 9.61 21.38 17.17
N PRO A 213 10.34 20.45 17.82
CA PRO A 213 11.66 19.97 17.37
C PRO A 213 11.56 19.08 16.12
N ILE A 214 10.44 19.11 15.41
CA ILE A 214 10.20 18.31 14.22
C ILE A 214 10.82 19.06 13.05
N ILE A 215 11.70 18.38 12.30
CA ILE A 215 12.33 18.90 11.09
C ILE A 215 11.21 19.37 10.16
N LYS A 216 11.09 20.69 9.97
CA LYS A 216 10.13 21.25 9.03
C LYS A 216 10.61 20.97 7.62
N PRO A 217 9.73 20.57 6.69
CA PRO A 217 10.06 20.57 5.27
C PRO A 217 10.62 21.94 4.89
N LYS A 218 11.78 21.96 4.22
CA LYS A 218 12.40 23.23 3.76
C LYS A 218 11.50 23.99 2.78
N ASP A 219 10.69 23.24 2.02
CA ASP A 219 9.76 23.79 1.04
C ASP A 219 8.33 23.75 1.60
N GLN A 220 7.87 24.88 2.14
CA GLN A 220 6.49 25.04 2.62
C GLN A 220 5.55 25.18 1.43
N THR A 221 5.16 24.07 0.83
CA THR A 221 4.09 24.05 -0.18
C THR A 221 2.73 24.28 0.50
N SER A 222 1.80 24.91 -0.23
CA SER A 222 0.41 25.10 0.21
C SER A 222 -0.41 23.81 0.29
N SER A 223 0.16 22.70 -0.20
CA SER A 223 -0.39 21.35 -0.15
C SER A 223 0.54 20.42 0.61
N ILE A 224 -0.05 19.42 1.27
CA ILE A 224 0.70 18.35 1.93
C ILE A 224 1.19 17.40 0.84
N PRO A 225 2.50 17.11 0.75
CA PRO A 225 3.02 16.16 -0.23
C PRO A 225 2.33 14.82 -0.09
N LEU A 226 1.96 14.23 -1.23
CA LEU A 226 1.25 12.96 -1.27
C LEU A 226 1.93 11.88 -0.40
N ILE A 227 3.24 11.81 -0.50
CA ILE A 227 4.06 10.84 0.21
C ILE A 227 3.97 10.92 1.73
N ALA A 228 3.73 12.13 2.26
CA ALA A 228 3.51 12.32 3.68
C ALA A 228 2.23 11.62 4.13
N ASN A 229 1.16 11.67 3.33
CA ASN A 229 -0.11 11.03 3.66
C ASN A 229 0.03 9.50 3.74
N PHE A 230 0.84 8.92 2.86
CA PHE A 230 1.12 7.49 2.90
C PHE A 230 2.01 7.08 4.08
N ALA A 231 3.06 7.84 4.38
CA ALA A 231 3.87 7.58 5.58
C ALA A 231 3.01 7.66 6.85
N TYR A 232 2.05 8.60 6.89
CA TYR A 232 1.10 8.73 7.99
C TYR A 232 0.22 7.49 8.12
N ASP A 233 -0.43 7.06 7.04
CA ASP A 233 -1.28 5.86 7.05
C ASP A 233 -0.49 4.58 7.32
N ALA A 234 0.77 4.49 6.86
CA ALA A 234 1.68 3.38 7.19
C ALA A 234 1.85 3.20 8.70
N CYS A 235 2.04 4.30 9.44
CA CYS A 235 2.15 4.25 10.90
C CYS A 235 0.86 3.74 11.54
N PHE A 236 -0.30 4.19 11.06
CA PHE A 236 -1.58 3.73 11.58
C PHE A 236 -1.83 2.25 11.26
N THR A 237 -1.42 1.77 10.08
CA THR A 237 -1.45 0.33 9.75
C THR A 237 -0.70 -0.49 10.79
N PHE A 238 0.53 -0.09 11.13
CA PHE A 238 1.30 -0.74 12.19
C PHE A 238 0.59 -0.67 13.54
N ALA A 239 0.09 0.50 13.93
CA ALA A 239 -0.58 0.68 15.22
C ALA A 239 -1.85 -0.16 15.36
N TYR A 240 -2.70 -0.23 14.32
CA TYR A 240 -3.89 -1.08 14.32
C TYR A 240 -3.53 -2.56 14.35
N ALA A 241 -2.50 -2.98 13.60
CA ALA A 241 -2.03 -4.37 13.63
C ALA A 241 -1.50 -4.75 15.03
N LEU A 242 -0.70 -3.87 15.64
CA LEU A 242 -0.19 -4.06 17.01
C LEU A 242 -1.32 -4.10 18.03
N HIS A 243 -2.29 -3.20 17.92
CA HIS A 243 -3.45 -3.17 18.81
C HIS A 243 -4.20 -4.49 18.76
N LYS A 244 -4.46 -5.00 17.55
CA LYS A 244 -5.09 -6.31 17.37
C LYS A 244 -4.25 -7.45 17.94
N MET A 245 -2.93 -7.47 17.71
CA MET A 245 -2.03 -8.48 18.29
C MET A 245 -2.03 -8.47 19.82
N ILE A 246 -1.92 -7.29 20.43
CA ILE A 246 -1.74 -7.13 21.87
C ILE A 246 -3.09 -7.26 22.58
N GLU A 247 -4.08 -6.46 22.20
CA GLU A 247 -5.33 -6.30 22.94
C GLU A 247 -6.38 -7.37 22.59
N GLU A 248 -6.46 -7.80 21.31
CA GLU A 248 -7.48 -8.77 20.88
C GLU A 248 -6.96 -10.21 20.91
N VAL A 249 -5.75 -10.42 20.39
CA VAL A 249 -5.15 -11.77 20.26
C VAL A 249 -4.38 -12.17 21.53
N GLY A 250 -3.86 -11.20 22.28
CA GLY A 250 -3.08 -11.47 23.49
C GLY A 250 -1.73 -12.13 23.19
N ARG A 251 -1.03 -11.68 22.15
CA ARG A 251 0.30 -12.20 21.75
C ARG A 251 1.31 -11.06 21.58
N ASP A 252 2.56 -11.36 21.93
CA ASP A 252 3.68 -10.46 21.69
C ASP A 252 4.02 -10.45 20.18
N PRO A 253 3.94 -9.30 19.49
CA PRO A 253 4.21 -9.21 18.06
C PRO A 253 5.66 -9.58 17.70
N MET A 254 6.64 -9.37 18.59
CA MET A 254 8.05 -9.68 18.34
C MET A 254 8.35 -11.18 18.44
N LEU A 255 7.57 -11.92 19.23
CA LEU A 255 7.72 -13.37 19.39
C LEU A 255 6.85 -14.16 18.41
N ASN A 256 5.90 -13.49 17.73
CA ASN A 256 4.91 -14.10 16.85
C ASN A 256 4.87 -13.38 15.50
N CYS A 257 6.03 -13.21 14.87
CA CYS A 257 6.15 -12.42 13.64
C CYS A 257 5.20 -12.90 12.53
N GLU A 258 5.09 -14.20 12.27
CA GLU A 258 4.19 -14.73 11.23
C GLU A 258 2.73 -14.31 11.45
N LEU A 259 2.25 -14.45 12.69
CA LEU A 259 0.90 -14.02 13.07
C LEU A 259 0.75 -12.50 13.00
N TYR A 260 1.80 -11.76 13.36
CA TYR A 260 1.80 -10.31 13.21
C TYR A 260 1.67 -9.88 11.74
N MET A 261 2.38 -10.55 10.82
CA MET A 261 2.26 -10.31 9.38
C MET A 261 0.85 -10.63 8.87
N GLU A 262 0.26 -11.74 9.32
CA GLU A 262 -1.13 -12.09 8.98
C GLU A 262 -2.13 -11.04 9.48
N VAL A 263 -1.97 -10.58 10.72
CA VAL A 263 -2.82 -9.53 11.29
C VAL A 263 -2.69 -8.24 10.50
N LEU A 264 -1.46 -7.85 10.15
CA LEU A 264 -1.14 -6.64 9.42
C LEU A 264 -1.75 -6.62 8.00
N LYS A 265 -1.77 -7.75 7.28
CA LYS A 265 -2.51 -7.90 6.01
C LYS A 265 -4.02 -7.70 6.15
N ASN A 266 -4.57 -8.03 7.31
CA ASN A 266 -6.01 -8.01 7.57
C ASN A 266 -6.49 -6.74 8.30
N VAL A 267 -5.65 -5.72 8.39
CA VAL A 267 -6.03 -4.41 8.94
C VAL A 267 -6.84 -3.63 7.90
N THR A 268 -7.99 -3.11 8.34
CA THR A 268 -8.80 -2.18 7.56
C THR A 268 -9.20 -0.98 8.40
N PHE A 269 -8.95 0.24 7.93
CA PHE A 269 -9.37 1.47 8.60
C PHE A 269 -9.55 2.64 7.62
N GLN A 270 -10.21 3.71 8.08
CA GLN A 270 -10.27 4.98 7.35
C GLN A 270 -9.01 5.79 7.64
N GLY A 271 -8.09 5.84 6.68
CA GLY A 271 -6.88 6.66 6.71
C GLY A 271 -7.09 8.05 6.08
N VAL A 272 -6.01 8.83 6.06
CA VAL A 272 -5.98 10.16 5.42
C VAL A 272 -6.01 10.07 3.89
N THR A 273 -5.59 8.92 3.36
CA THR A 273 -5.63 8.60 1.92
C THR A 273 -6.86 7.79 1.49
N GLY A 274 -7.91 7.74 2.33
CA GLY A 274 -9.10 6.90 2.11
C GLY A 274 -9.07 5.62 2.92
N ILE A 275 -9.90 4.64 2.54
CA ILE A 275 -9.85 3.31 3.17
C ILE A 275 -8.46 2.69 2.92
N VAL A 276 -7.83 2.23 3.99
CA VAL A 276 -6.60 1.45 3.96
C VAL A 276 -7.00 0.00 4.20
N SER A 277 -6.79 -0.85 3.20
CA SER A 277 -6.97 -2.30 3.26
C SER A 277 -6.00 -2.95 2.26
N PHE A 278 -5.73 -4.25 2.44
CA PHE A 278 -4.72 -4.97 1.66
C PHE A 278 -5.29 -6.20 0.96
N LEU A 279 -4.72 -6.52 -0.19
CA LEU A 279 -4.88 -7.79 -0.88
C LEU A 279 -4.07 -8.90 -0.19
N GLU A 280 -4.26 -10.13 -0.64
CA GLU A 280 -3.60 -11.33 -0.10
C GLU A 280 -2.07 -11.22 -0.09
N TYR A 281 -1.49 -10.56 -1.11
CA TYR A 281 -0.04 -10.38 -1.24
C TYR A 281 0.47 -9.09 -0.59
N GLY A 282 -0.40 -8.33 0.07
CA GLY A 282 -0.03 -7.11 0.79
C GLY A 282 -0.17 -5.82 -0.02
N GLU A 283 -0.59 -5.88 -1.29
CA GLU A 283 -0.83 -4.64 -2.04
C GLU A 283 -2.03 -3.91 -1.47
N ARG A 284 -1.90 -2.60 -1.33
CA ARG A 284 -3.01 -1.79 -0.87
C ARG A 284 -4.13 -1.73 -1.93
N LEU A 285 -5.37 -1.94 -1.50
CA LEU A 285 -6.56 -1.66 -2.28
C LEU A 285 -6.80 -0.14 -2.33
N ILE A 286 -6.55 0.48 -3.49
CA ILE A 286 -6.68 1.93 -3.67
C ILE A 286 -7.71 2.21 -4.77
N PRO A 287 -8.64 3.16 -4.57
CA PRO A 287 -9.53 3.61 -5.63
C PRO A 287 -8.77 4.45 -6.67
N PHE A 288 -9.08 4.24 -7.93
CA PHE A 288 -8.62 5.05 -9.04
C PHE A 288 -9.66 6.10 -9.37
N ASP A 289 -9.21 7.30 -9.71
CA ASP A 289 -10.04 8.32 -10.31
C ASP A 289 -10.05 8.19 -11.83
N ILE A 290 -11.25 8.26 -12.38
CA ILE A 290 -11.46 8.36 -13.82
C ILE A 290 -11.53 9.85 -14.12
N LEU A 291 -10.56 10.33 -14.88
CA LEU A 291 -10.50 11.73 -15.31
C LEU A 291 -10.84 11.83 -16.80
N ASN A 292 -11.51 12.93 -17.14
CA ASN A 292 -11.78 13.33 -18.52
C ASN A 292 -11.12 14.69 -18.78
N PHE A 293 -10.50 14.85 -19.94
CA PHE A 293 -9.90 16.12 -20.33
C PHE A 293 -10.91 17.00 -21.04
N VAL A 294 -11.41 18.03 -20.35
CA VAL A 294 -12.47 18.92 -20.84
C VAL A 294 -11.99 20.37 -20.77
N ASN A 295 -12.02 21.07 -21.91
CA ASN A 295 -11.68 22.50 -22.01
C ASN A 295 -10.29 22.87 -21.44
N GLY A 296 -9.28 22.02 -21.64
CA GLY A 296 -7.92 22.30 -21.18
C GLY A 296 -7.62 21.86 -19.74
N SER A 297 -8.58 21.23 -19.05
CA SER A 297 -8.44 20.80 -17.67
C SER A 297 -8.86 19.33 -17.49
N LEU A 298 -8.20 18.62 -16.57
CA LEU A 298 -8.64 17.30 -16.12
C LEU A 298 -9.80 17.47 -15.13
N VAL A 299 -10.91 16.78 -15.39
CA VAL A 299 -12.10 16.78 -14.55
C VAL A 299 -12.37 15.34 -14.12
N LYS A 300 -12.52 15.13 -12.81
CA LYS A 300 -12.96 13.83 -12.28
C LYS A 300 -14.38 13.52 -12.73
N VAL A 301 -14.55 12.41 -13.44
CA VAL A 301 -15.85 11.93 -13.93
C VAL A 301 -16.34 10.68 -13.19
N GLY A 302 -15.48 10.04 -12.41
CA GLY A 302 -15.84 8.92 -11.55
C GLY A 302 -14.65 8.45 -10.72
N SER A 303 -14.89 7.40 -9.92
CA SER A 303 -13.85 6.62 -9.27
C SER A 303 -14.17 5.14 -9.42
N MET A 304 -13.16 4.29 -9.40
CA MET A 304 -13.27 2.84 -9.53
C MET A 304 -12.43 2.17 -8.46
N THR A 305 -12.98 1.21 -7.73
CA THR A 305 -12.21 0.43 -6.76
C THR A 305 -11.38 -0.64 -7.47
N ALA A 306 -10.29 -1.09 -6.84
CA ALA A 306 -9.53 -2.23 -7.34
C ALA A 306 -10.38 -3.52 -7.45
N GLU A 307 -11.39 -3.68 -6.58
CA GLU A 307 -12.38 -4.76 -6.68
C GLU A 307 -13.19 -4.67 -7.98
N ALA A 308 -13.63 -3.47 -8.36
CA ALA A 308 -14.33 -3.25 -9.62
C ALA A 308 -13.44 -3.57 -10.84
N LEU A 309 -12.13 -3.30 -10.76
CA LEU A 309 -11.16 -3.72 -11.77
C LEU A 309 -11.04 -5.24 -11.87
N SER A 310 -11.07 -5.96 -10.74
CA SER A 310 -10.99 -7.43 -10.73
C SER A 310 -12.20 -8.12 -11.38
N ILE A 311 -13.35 -7.42 -11.44
CA ILE A 311 -14.57 -7.91 -12.08
C ILE A 311 -14.51 -7.71 -13.60
N ILE A 312 -13.66 -6.80 -14.11
CA ILE A 312 -13.42 -6.67 -15.54
C ILE A 312 -12.72 -7.97 -15.98
N PRO A 313 -13.41 -8.83 -16.75
CA PRO A 313 -12.95 -10.20 -16.90
C PRO A 313 -11.58 -10.24 -17.59
N ARG A 314 -10.64 -11.02 -17.02
CA ARG A 314 -9.37 -11.41 -17.64
C ARG A 314 -9.54 -12.11 -19.00
N SER A 315 -10.77 -12.29 -19.48
CA SER A 315 -11.08 -12.75 -20.85
C SER A 315 -10.50 -11.83 -21.94
N LEU A 316 -10.05 -10.62 -21.60
CA LEU A 316 -9.24 -9.76 -22.48
C LEU A 316 -7.77 -10.24 -22.61
N GLU A 317 -7.16 -10.86 -21.59
CA GLU A 317 -5.82 -11.48 -21.73
C GLU A 317 -5.85 -12.66 -22.72
N ALA A 318 -6.96 -13.41 -22.75
CA ALA A 318 -7.16 -14.48 -23.73
C ALA A 318 -7.26 -13.93 -25.17
N TYR A 319 -7.81 -12.72 -25.35
CA TYR A 319 -7.91 -12.05 -26.66
C TYR A 319 -6.53 -11.68 -27.23
N PHE A 320 -5.59 -11.23 -26.38
CA PHE A 320 -4.22 -10.91 -26.81
C PHE A 320 -3.35 -12.15 -27.10
N LYS A 321 -3.57 -13.26 -26.38
CA LYS A 321 -2.94 -14.54 -26.79
C LYS A 321 -3.43 -15.02 -28.15
N VAL A 322 -4.70 -14.79 -28.49
CA VAL A 322 -5.27 -15.19 -29.79
C VAL A 322 -4.88 -14.23 -30.92
N SER A 323 -4.67 -12.93 -30.67
CA SER A 323 -4.32 -11.95 -31.72
C SER A 323 -2.90 -12.10 -32.29
N SER A 324 -2.01 -12.80 -31.57
CA SER A 324 -0.68 -13.19 -32.06
C SER A 324 -0.71 -14.38 -33.05
N CYS A 325 -1.86 -15.01 -33.23
CA CYS A 325 -2.07 -16.10 -34.18
C CYS A 325 -2.59 -15.55 -35.52
N SER A 326 -1.69 -15.43 -36.51
CA SER A 326 -1.98 -14.85 -37.83
C SER A 326 -3.00 -15.63 -38.70
N THR A 327 -3.55 -16.75 -38.21
CA THR A 327 -4.47 -17.63 -38.96
C THR A 327 -5.93 -17.61 -38.49
N CYS A 328 -6.29 -16.83 -37.46
CA CYS A 328 -7.63 -16.85 -36.86
C CYS A 328 -8.41 -15.52 -37.03
N VAL A 329 -8.50 -14.99 -38.25
CA VAL A 329 -9.18 -13.70 -38.54
C VAL A 329 -10.72 -13.82 -38.47
N LEU A 330 -11.28 -15.02 -38.67
CA LEU A 330 -12.73 -15.24 -38.66
C LEU A 330 -13.33 -15.35 -37.24
N ASP A 331 -12.56 -15.80 -36.25
CA ASP A 331 -13.03 -15.90 -34.85
C ASP A 331 -13.05 -14.53 -34.13
N LEU A 332 -12.27 -13.56 -34.61
CA LEU A 332 -12.25 -12.17 -34.12
C LEU A 332 -13.57 -11.43 -34.39
N TRP A 333 -14.29 -11.76 -35.46
CA TRP A 333 -15.55 -11.12 -35.83
C TRP A 333 -16.72 -11.54 -34.93
N PHE A 334 -16.87 -12.84 -34.64
CA PHE A 334 -17.92 -13.32 -33.74
C PHE A 334 -17.70 -12.89 -32.29
N THR A 335 -16.43 -12.77 -31.89
CA THR A 335 -16.05 -12.32 -30.54
C THR A 335 -16.35 -10.83 -30.33
N ASN A 336 -16.14 -9.97 -31.33
CA ASN A 336 -16.47 -8.54 -31.26
C ASN A 336 -17.99 -8.26 -31.14
N ILE A 337 -18.83 -9.08 -31.77
CA ILE A 337 -20.29 -8.98 -31.65
C ILE A 337 -20.74 -9.34 -30.22
N GLY A 338 -20.14 -10.38 -29.63
CA GLY A 338 -20.38 -10.77 -28.24
C GLY A 338 -20.01 -9.68 -27.24
N TYR A 339 -18.85 -9.03 -27.42
CA TYR A 339 -18.39 -7.96 -26.53
C TYR A 339 -19.21 -6.67 -26.65
N THR A 340 -19.65 -6.30 -27.86
CA THR A 340 -20.58 -5.16 -28.03
C THR A 340 -21.89 -5.40 -27.28
N LEU A 341 -22.36 -6.65 -27.24
CA LEU A 341 -23.53 -7.05 -26.45
C LEU A 341 -23.26 -7.01 -24.94
N ILE A 342 -22.09 -7.45 -24.48
CA ILE A 342 -21.72 -7.49 -23.05
C ILE A 342 -21.49 -6.08 -22.50
N ILE A 343 -20.78 -5.21 -23.24
CA ILE A 343 -20.61 -3.81 -22.86
C ILE A 343 -21.97 -3.09 -22.91
N GLY A 344 -22.79 -3.40 -23.93
CA GLY A 344 -24.17 -2.92 -24.03
C GLY A 344 -25.00 -3.29 -22.81
N THR A 345 -24.98 -4.55 -22.35
CA THR A 345 -25.73 -4.99 -21.17
C THR A 345 -25.15 -4.53 -19.85
N LEU A 346 -23.83 -4.34 -19.74
CA LEU A 346 -23.21 -3.73 -18.56
C LEU A 346 -23.63 -2.26 -18.44
N LEU A 347 -23.62 -1.52 -19.56
CA LEU A 347 -24.06 -0.14 -19.60
C LEU A 347 -25.57 -0.01 -19.34
N ASP A 348 -26.40 -0.88 -19.91
CA ASP A 348 -27.85 -0.95 -19.62
C ASP A 348 -28.10 -1.27 -18.13
N SER A 349 -27.31 -2.17 -17.51
CA SER A 349 -27.41 -2.51 -16.08
C SER A 349 -26.96 -1.37 -15.16
N ILE A 350 -26.02 -0.54 -15.62
CA ILE A 350 -25.61 0.68 -14.91
C ILE A 350 -26.69 1.77 -15.08
N GLU A 351 -27.28 1.90 -16.26
CA GLU A 351 -28.35 2.87 -16.57
C GLU A 351 -29.67 2.52 -15.86
N THR A 352 -29.98 1.23 -15.68
CA THR A 352 -31.17 0.76 -14.95
C THR A 352 -31.10 1.06 -13.44
N ASN A 353 -29.89 1.19 -12.88
CA ASN A 353 -29.68 1.56 -11.47
C ASN A 353 -29.63 3.09 -11.23
N LEU A 354 -29.53 3.89 -12.29
CA LEU A 354 -29.55 5.36 -12.24
C LEU A 354 -30.86 5.88 -12.80
N THR A 355 -31.97 5.71 -12.07
CA THR A 355 -33.25 6.21 -12.57
C THR A 355 -33.39 7.74 -12.45
N ARG A 356 -33.80 8.32 -13.58
CA ARG A 356 -34.28 9.70 -13.83
C ARG A 356 -33.22 10.80 -14.03
N PHE A 357 -32.61 10.83 -15.21
CA PHE A 357 -32.50 12.09 -15.97
C PHE A 357 -32.51 11.81 -17.49
N GLU A 358 -33.50 12.44 -18.15
CA GLU A 358 -33.94 12.44 -19.56
C GLU A 358 -33.23 11.66 -20.69
N ARG A 359 -34.08 10.90 -21.40
CA ARG A 359 -33.89 10.25 -22.71
C ARG A 359 -33.54 11.24 -23.84
N LYS A 360 -32.28 11.29 -24.29
CA LYS A 360 -31.92 11.77 -25.65
C LYS A 360 -30.81 10.98 -26.36
N LEU A 361 -30.11 10.04 -25.70
CA LEU A 361 -28.95 9.38 -26.30
C LEU A 361 -29.27 8.11 -27.12
N SER A 362 -30.42 7.47 -26.89
CA SER A 362 -30.79 6.19 -27.51
C SER A 362 -30.98 6.23 -29.04
N LEU A 363 -31.24 7.40 -29.64
CA LEU A 363 -31.50 7.48 -31.09
C LEU A 363 -30.23 7.56 -31.97
N CYS A 364 -29.04 7.85 -31.43
CA CYS A 364 -27.83 7.99 -32.27
C CYS A 364 -27.16 6.65 -32.60
N VAL A 365 -27.28 5.64 -31.73
CA VAL A 365 -26.59 4.35 -31.93
C VAL A 365 -27.32 3.47 -32.95
N ALA A 366 -28.66 3.59 -33.06
CA ALA A 366 -29.44 2.81 -34.02
C ALA A 366 -29.19 3.21 -35.50
N PHE A 367 -28.71 4.43 -35.77
CA PHE A 367 -28.49 4.90 -37.14
C PHE A 367 -27.13 4.51 -37.73
N CYS A 368 -26.13 4.16 -36.91
CA CYS A 368 -24.81 3.78 -37.42
C CYS A 368 -24.72 2.30 -37.88
N VAL A 369 -25.66 1.44 -37.48
CA VAL A 369 -25.63 0.00 -37.83
C VAL A 369 -26.30 -0.29 -39.17
N LEU A 370 -26.99 0.67 -39.79
CA LEU A 370 -27.75 0.44 -41.04
C LEU A 370 -27.01 0.87 -42.32
N HIS A 371 -25.78 1.38 -42.25
CA HIS A 371 -25.00 1.83 -43.43
C HIS A 371 -23.51 1.38 -43.42
N LEU A 372 -23.24 0.16 -42.96
CA LEU A 372 -21.97 -0.54 -43.21
C LEU A 372 -22.24 -1.95 -43.74
#